data_AF-D7CGS3-F1
#
_entry.id   AF-D7CGS3-F1
#
_cell.length_a   1.000
_cell.length_b   1.000
_cell.length_c   1.000
_cell.angle_alpha   90.00
_cell.angle_beta   90.00
_cell.angle_gamma   90.00
#
_symmetry.space_group_name_H-M   'P 1'
#
loop_
_entity.id
_entity.type
_entity.pdbx_description
1 polymer ?
#
loop_
_entity_poly.entity_id
_entity_poly.type
_entity_poly.pdbx_seq_one_letter_code
_entity_poly.pdbx_strand_id
1 'polypeptide(L)' 'MPSFASDAQIPDTWDCPRCGFPAGKDRDNPPDPPRTEPYKTHLAYVRERRSDADGEAILAEALAKLRGEI' A
#
# COMPACT_ATOMS: atom_id res chain seq x y z
N MET A 1 -10.02 -24.64 8.89
CA MET A 1 -9.88 -24.13 10.26
C MET A 1 -8.56 -24.67 10.80
N PRO A 2 -7.74 -23.89 11.52
CA PRO A 2 -6.53 -24.41 12.13
C PRO A 2 -6.86 -25.54 13.11
N SER A 3 -5.91 -26.46 13.28
CA SER A 3 -5.98 -27.50 14.31
C SER A 3 -4.95 -27.16 15.39
N PHE A 4 -5.41 -27.05 16.63
CA PHE A 4 -4.55 -26.86 17.81
C PHE A 4 -4.48 -28.17 18.60
N ALA A 5 -3.37 -28.40 19.30
CA ALA A 5 -3.28 -29.51 20.24
C ALA A 5 -4.33 -29.34 21.36
N SER A 6 -4.86 -30.44 21.89
CA SER A 6 -5.97 -30.41 22.85
C SER A 6 -5.61 -29.76 24.19
N ASP A 7 -4.34 -29.79 24.56
CA ASP A 7 -3.76 -29.20 25.77
C ASP A 7 -3.22 -27.79 25.54
N ALA A 8 -3.19 -27.31 24.29
CA ALA A 8 -2.70 -25.99 23.95
C ALA A 8 -3.78 -24.93 24.18
N GLN A 9 -3.37 -23.81 24.75
CA GLN A 9 -4.22 -22.62 24.79
C GLN A 9 -4.38 -22.05 23.37
N ILE A 10 -5.63 -21.91 22.93
CA ILE A 10 -5.95 -21.32 21.63
C ILE A 10 -5.68 -19.80 21.69
N PRO A 11 -4.82 -19.25 20.80
CA PRO A 11 -4.55 -17.82 20.75
C PRO A 11 -5.78 -17.05 20.26
N ASP A 12 -5.89 -15.77 20.64
CA ASP A 12 -6.99 -14.91 20.18
C ASP A 12 -6.88 -14.59 18.68
N THR A 13 -5.65 -14.51 18.17
CA THR A 13 -5.36 -14.27 16.75
C THR A 13 -4.23 -15.17 16.24
N TRP A 14 -4.29 -15.58 14.98
CA TRP A 14 -3.25 -16.35 14.29
C TRP A 14 -3.20 -16.03 12.79
N ASP A 15 -2.10 -16.32 12.12
CA ASP A 15 -2.01 -16.18 10.66
C ASP A 15 -2.81 -17.27 9.95
N CYS A 16 -3.74 -16.87 9.09
CA CYS A 16 -4.56 -17.81 8.33
C CYS A 16 -3.72 -18.47 7.23
N PRO A 17 -3.53 -19.81 7.22
CA PRO A 17 -2.74 -20.49 6.19
C PRO A 17 -3.41 -20.48 4.80
N ARG A 18 -4.68 -20.05 4.71
CA ARG A 18 -5.43 -20.00 3.44
C ARG A 18 -5.29 -18.64 2.74
N CYS A 19 -5.38 -17.54 3.47
CA CYS A 19 -5.40 -16.19 2.88
C CYS A 19 -4.25 -15.29 3.34
N GLY A 20 -3.47 -15.70 4.35
CA GLY A 20 -2.34 -14.92 4.89
C GLY A 20 -2.74 -13.73 5.78
N PHE A 21 -4.03 -13.52 6.02
CA PHE A 21 -4.50 -12.49 6.95
C PHE A 21 -4.64 -13.02 8.39
N PRO A 22 -4.65 -12.12 9.39
CA PRO A 22 -5.02 -12.47 10.74
C PRO A 22 -6.41 -13.12 10.78
N ALA A 23 -6.52 -14.23 11.49
CA ALA A 23 -7.76 -14.90 11.80
C ALA A 23 -7.95 -14.95 13.31
N GLY A 24 -9.20 -15.08 13.76
CA GLY A 24 -9.55 -15.11 15.18
C GLY A 24 -10.60 -16.18 15.49
N LYS A 25 -10.96 -16.28 16.77
CA LYS A 25 -11.91 -17.27 17.29
C LYS A 25 -13.33 -17.09 16.74
N ASP A 26 -13.73 -15.86 16.48
CA ASP A 26 -15.01 -15.53 15.86
C ASP A 26 -14.90 -15.58 14.33
N ARG A 27 -15.65 -16.50 13.72
CA ARG A 27 -15.70 -16.68 12.28
C ARG A 27 -16.46 -15.56 11.58
N ASP A 28 -17.48 -15.02 12.23
CA ASP A 28 -18.36 -14.02 11.65
C ASP A 28 -17.79 -12.60 11.84
N ASN A 29 -16.77 -12.46 12.68
CA ASN A 29 -16.03 -11.21 12.92
C ASN A 29 -14.50 -11.43 12.96
N PRO A 30 -13.85 -11.71 11.81
CA PRO A 30 -12.40 -11.89 11.75
C PRO A 30 -11.65 -10.57 12.01
N PRO A 31 -10.41 -10.61 12.54
CA PRO A 31 -9.59 -9.41 12.69
C PRO A 31 -9.29 -8.74 11.34
N ASP A 32 -9.20 -7.42 11.34
CA ASP A 32 -8.89 -6.65 10.14
C ASP A 32 -7.50 -7.00 9.58
N PRO A 33 -7.33 -7.03 8.24
CA PRO A 33 -6.02 -7.13 7.62
C PRO A 33 -5.08 -5.99 8.09
N PRO A 34 -3.78 -6.26 8.24
CA PRO A 34 -2.81 -5.22 8.53
C PRO A 34 -2.88 -4.14 7.45
N ARG A 35 -3.05 -2.88 7.86
CA ARG A 35 -2.93 -1.77 6.94
C ARG A 35 -1.47 -1.60 6.56
N THR A 36 -1.18 -1.72 5.27
CA THR A 36 0.12 -1.32 4.74
C THR A 36 0.10 0.19 4.59
N GLU A 37 0.98 0.90 5.29
CA GLU A 37 1.18 2.31 5.02
C GLU A 37 1.64 2.47 3.56
N PRO A 38 0.97 3.30 2.75
CA PRO A 38 1.35 3.49 1.36
C PRO A 38 2.77 4.05 1.31
N TYR A 39 3.66 3.37 0.58
CA TYR A 39 4.93 3.99 0.21
C TYR A 39 4.66 5.24 -0.62
N LYS A 40 5.53 6.25 -0.47
CA LYS A 40 5.49 7.45 -1.32
C LYS A 40 5.62 7.04 -2.78
N THR A 41 4.69 7.51 -3.60
CA THR A 41 4.75 7.30 -5.06
C THR A 41 5.88 8.12 -5.67
N HIS A 42 6.32 7.77 -6.88
CA HIS A 42 7.33 8.56 -7.59
C HIS A 42 6.90 10.03 -7.73
N LEU A 43 5.63 10.27 -8.06
CA LEU A 43 5.07 11.62 -8.14
C LEU A 43 5.10 12.36 -6.80
N ALA A 44 4.82 11.68 -5.68
CA ALA A 44 4.90 12.29 -4.35
C ALA A 44 6.34 12.79 -4.07
N TYR A 45 7.35 11.98 -4.38
CA TYR A 45 8.75 12.40 -4.23
C TYR A 45 9.13 13.57 -5.16
N VAL A 46 8.55 13.65 -6.37
CA VAL A 46 8.77 14.79 -7.27
C VAL A 46 8.18 16.06 -6.67
N ARG A 47 6.95 16.00 -6.14
CA ARG A 47 6.24 17.13 -5.55
C ARG A 47 6.87 17.67 -4.26
N GLU A 48 7.69 16.89 -3.57
CA GLU A 48 8.45 17.36 -2.41
C GLU A 48 9.56 18.36 -2.78
N ARG A 49 10.00 18.38 -4.04
CA ARG A 49 11.09 19.23 -4.53
C ARG A 49 10.72 20.10 -5.74
N ARG A 50 9.49 19.99 -6.24
CA ARG A 50 8.98 20.74 -7.39
C ARG A 50 7.57 21.24 -7.07
N SER A 51 7.34 22.52 -7.31
CA SER A 51 6.02 23.12 -7.30
C SER A 51 5.24 22.73 -8.56
N ASP A 52 3.93 22.99 -8.56
CA ASP A 52 3.12 22.82 -9.76
C ASP A 52 3.62 23.71 -10.92
N ALA A 53 4.07 24.93 -10.61
CA ALA A 53 4.68 25.84 -11.59
C ALA A 53 5.97 25.27 -12.21
N ASP A 54 6.82 24.61 -11.41
CA ASP A 54 8.00 23.92 -11.96
C ASP A 54 7.61 22.77 -12.89
N GLY A 55 6.53 22.06 -12.55
CA GLY A 55 5.96 21.01 -13.37
C GLY A 55 5.44 21.52 -14.72
N GLU A 56 4.71 22.63 -14.71
CA GLU A 56 4.22 23.31 -15.91
C GLU A 56 5.38 23.76 -16.81
N ALA A 57 6.44 24.34 -16.23
CA ALA A 57 7.62 24.77 -16.98
C ALA A 57 8.32 23.59 -17.69
N ILE A 58 8.53 22.47 -16.99
CA ILE A 58 9.11 21.25 -17.58
C ILE A 58 8.23 20.71 -18.71
N LEU A 59 6.92 20.69 -18.51
CA LEU A 59 5.98 20.22 -19.54
C LEU A 59 6.02 21.12 -20.77
N ALA A 60 6.04 22.44 -20.59
CA ALA A 60 6.12 23.41 -21.68
C ALA A 60 7.42 23.23 -22.49
N GLU A 61 8.57 23.09 -21.82
CA GLU A 61 9.86 22.82 -22.47
C GLU A 61 9.81 21.52 -23.29
N ALA A 62 9.30 20.44 -22.70
CA ALA A 62 9.18 19.16 -23.39
C ALA A 62 8.26 19.23 -24.62
N LEU A 63 7.14 19.96 -24.52
CA LEU A 63 6.21 20.15 -25.64
C LEU A 63 6.81 21.00 -26.75
N ALA A 64 7.51 22.08 -26.42
CA ALA A 64 8.15 22.94 -27.42
C ALA A 64 9.26 22.16 -28.18
N LYS A 65 10.04 21.32 -27.47
CA LYS A 65 10.99 20.40 -28.11
C LYS A 65 10.31 19.38 -29.03
N LEU A 66 9.18 18.81 -28.60
CA LEU A 66 8.41 17.87 -29.41
C LEU A 66 7.86 18.52 -30.70
N ARG A 67 7.54 19.81 -30.64
CA ARG A 67 7.02 20.61 -31.76
C ARG A 67 8.12 21.20 -32.65
N GLY A 68 9.39 21.15 -32.23
CA GLY A 68 10.50 21.77 -32.95
C GLY A 68 10.54 23.30 -32.83
N GLU A 69 9.94 23.83 -31.76
CA GLU A 69 9.97 25.27 -31.42
C GLU A 69 11.27 25.65 -30.67
N ILE A 70 12.05 24.63 -30.27
CA ILE A 70 13.39 24.69 -29.68
C ILE A 70 14.20 23.45 -30.10
#